data_AF-A0A2G4FSP8-F1
#
_entry.id   AF-A0A2G4FSP8-F1
#
_cell.length_a   1.000
_cell.length_b   1.000
_cell.length_c   1.000
_cell.angle_alpha   90.00
_cell.angle_beta   90.00
_cell.angle_gamma   90.00
#
_symmetry.space_group_name_H-M   'P 1'
#
loop_
_entity.id
_entity.type
_entity.pdbx_description
1 polymer ?
#
loop_
_entity_poly.entity_id
_entity_poly.type
_entity_poly.pdbx_seq_one_letter_code
_entity_poly.pdbx_strand_id
1 'polypeptide(L)' 'DGDIIDIDANAGTMSVRLSDEELAARRAAWAPRRHDFQSGAIWRYAQTVSPARYGAVVHPGGAAETHNYFES' A
#
# COMPACT_ATOMS: atom_id res chain seq x y z
N ASP A 1 -5.03 19.78 -7.07
CA ASP A 1 -5.04 20.34 -5.71
C ASP A 1 -6.35 21.06 -5.48
N GLY A 2 -7.10 20.68 -4.44
CA GLY A 2 -8.42 21.26 -4.14
C GLY A 2 -9.45 20.30 -3.57
N ASP A 3 -9.19 18.99 -3.57
CA ASP A 3 -10.14 18.01 -3.02
C ASP A 3 -10.24 18.14 -1.48
N ILE A 4 -11.46 18.18 -0.96
CA ILE A 4 -11.71 18.25 0.47
C ILE A 4 -11.64 16.83 1.04
N ILE A 5 -10.73 16.64 2.00
CA ILE A 5 -10.56 15.39 2.74
C ILE A 5 -11.12 15.61 4.16
N ASP A 6 -12.11 14.82 4.54
CA ASP A 6 -12.61 14.72 5.91
C ASP A 6 -11.83 13.64 6.64
N ILE A 7 -11.24 14.00 7.78
CA ILE A 7 -10.56 13.07 8.69
C ILE A 7 -11.26 13.15 10.03
N ASP A 8 -11.88 12.05 10.45
CA ASP A 8 -12.42 11.91 11.80
C ASP A 8 -11.51 10.97 12.60
N ALA A 9 -10.72 11.55 13.50
CA ALA A 9 -9.78 10.81 14.33
C ALA A 9 -10.47 9.97 15.43
N ASN A 10 -11.69 10.33 15.83
CA ASN A 10 -12.44 9.59 16.85
C ASN A 10 -13.12 8.36 16.24
N ALA A 11 -13.70 8.51 15.05
CA ALA A 11 -14.27 7.41 14.29
C ALA A 11 -13.21 6.56 13.55
N GLY A 12 -12.00 7.10 13.37
CA GLY A 12 -10.91 6.44 12.62
C GLY A 12 -11.17 6.40 11.12
N THR A 13 -11.95 7.35 10.59
CA THR A 13 -12.35 7.38 9.19
C THR A 13 -11.64 8.50 8.43
N MET A 14 -11.35 8.24 7.16
CA MET A 14 -10.84 9.22 6.23
C MET A 14 -11.66 9.11 4.94
N SER A 15 -12.33 10.19 4.56
CA SER A 15 -13.21 10.26 3.39
C SER A 15 -12.84 11.46 2.55
N VAL A 16 -13.06 11.37 1.23
CA VAL A 16 -12.88 12.49 0.32
C VAL A 16 -14.25 12.92 -0.17
N ARG A 17 -14.54 14.22 -0.19
CA ARG A 17 -15.83 14.78 -0.64
C ARG A 17 -15.90 14.84 -2.16
N LEU A 18 -15.79 13.69 -2.80
CA LEU A 18 -16.01 13.50 -4.23
C LEU A 18 -17.21 12.58 -4.41
N SER A 19 -17.98 12.76 -5.48
CA SER A 19 -19.02 11.80 -5.83
C SER A 19 -18.37 10.48 -6.29
N ASP A 20 -19.12 9.38 -6.17
CA ASP A 20 -18.66 8.07 -6.65
C ASP A 20 -18.35 8.08 -8.16
N GLU A 21 -19.11 8.87 -8.92
CA GLU A 21 -18.92 9.06 -10.37
C GLU A 21 -17.57 9.72 -10.69
N GLU A 22 -17.19 10.75 -9.93
CA GLU A 22 -15.91 11.43 -10.11
C GLU A 22 -14.73 10.56 -9.66
N LEU A 23 -14.89 9.81 -8.58
CA LEU A 23 -13.91 8.82 -8.13
C LEU A 23 -13.71 7.70 -9.18
N ALA A 24 -14.79 7.21 -9.79
CA ALA A 24 -14.73 6.20 -10.84
C ALA A 24 -14.02 6.73 -12.09
N ALA A 25 -14.35 7.94 -12.54
CA ALA A 25 -13.69 8.59 -13.68
C ALA A 25 -12.19 8.78 -13.44
N ARG A 26 -11.80 9.25 -12.24
CA ARG A 26 -10.39 9.43 -11.88
C ARG A 26 -9.64 8.10 -11.76
N ARG A 27 -10.29 7.05 -11.25
CA ARG A 27 -9.72 5.70 -11.20
C ARG A 27 -9.51 5.13 -12.61
N ALA A 28 -10.43 5.38 -13.54
CA ALA A 28 -10.28 4.94 -14.93
C ALA A 28 -9.12 5.65 -15.65
N ALA A 29 -8.89 6.93 -15.34
CA ALA A 29 -7.78 7.70 -15.89
C ALA A 29 -6.42 7.44 -15.18
N TRP A 30 -6.41 6.69 -14.09
CA TRP A 30 -5.19 6.45 -13.31
C TRP A 30 -4.28 5.43 -14.00
N ALA A 31 -3.04 5.84 -14.26
CA ALA A 31 -1.98 4.96 -14.73
C ALA A 31 -0.88 4.84 -13.66
N PRO A 32 -0.34 3.63 -13.43
CA PRO A 32 0.77 3.45 -12.51
C PRO A 32 1.98 4.26 -13.00
N ARG A 33 2.52 5.11 -12.12
CA ARG A 33 3.75 5.85 -12.42
C ARG A 33 4.92 4.88 -12.48
N ARG A 34 5.77 5.01 -13.50
CA ARG A 34 7.03 4.27 -13.58
C ARG A 34 8.00 4.82 -12.55
N HIS A 35 8.59 3.94 -11.76
CA HIS A 35 9.61 4.31 -10.78
C HIS A 35 10.98 4.42 -11.47
N ASP A 36 11.75 5.46 -11.15
CA ASP A 36 13.06 5.75 -11.78
C ASP A 36 14.14 4.74 -11.37
N PHE A 37 13.98 4.08 -10.22
CA PHE A 37 14.89 3.04 -9.76
C PHE A 37 14.44 1.68 -10.30
N GLN A 38 14.96 1.33 -11.48
CA GLN A 38 14.65 0.08 -12.18
C GLN A 38 15.62 -1.07 -11.85
N SER A 39 16.52 -0.87 -10.89
CA SER A 39 17.50 -1.87 -10.47
C SER A 39 17.86 -1.72 -8.99
N GLY A 40 18.60 -2.68 -8.44
CA GLY A 40 19.11 -2.62 -7.07
C GLY A 40 18.11 -3.03 -5.99
N ALA A 41 18.42 -2.66 -4.74
CA ALA A 41 17.63 -3.05 -3.57
C ALA A 41 16.22 -2.43 -3.56
N ILE A 42 16.09 -1.16 -4.01
CA ILE A 42 14.81 -0.44 -4.04
C ILE A 42 13.83 -1.06 -5.05
N TRP A 43 14.33 -1.46 -6.23
CA TRP A 43 13.51 -2.15 -7.22
C TRP A 43 13.01 -3.52 -6.75
N ARG A 44 13.84 -4.26 -5.98
CA ARG A 44 13.42 -5.53 -5.35
C ARG A 44 12.38 -5.28 -4.26
N TYR A 45 12.62 -4.32 -3.37
CA TYR A 45 11.69 -3.94 -2.31
C TYR A 45 10.31 -3.54 -2.87
N ALA A 46 10.27 -2.72 -3.92
CA ALA A 46 9.02 -2.29 -4.55
C ALA A 46 8.18 -3.46 -5.10
N GLN A 47 8.81 -4.59 -5.45
CA GLN A 47 8.11 -5.78 -5.95
C GLN A 47 7.71 -6.76 -4.86
N THR A 48 8.44 -6.81 -3.74
CA THR A 48 8.23 -7.82 -2.70
C THR A 48 7.50 -7.30 -1.47
N VAL A 49 7.41 -5.99 -1.29
CA VAL A 49 6.74 -5.38 -0.14
C VAL A 49 5.23 -5.65 -0.17
N SER A 50 4.71 -6.18 0.92
CA SER A 50 3.27 -6.38 1.14
C SER A 50 2.58 -5.08 1.57
N PRO A 51 1.24 -5.00 1.53
CA PRO A 51 0.51 -3.82 1.99
C PRO A 51 0.89 -3.43 3.43
N ALA A 52 1.01 -2.12 3.69
CA ALA A 52 1.43 -1.59 5.00
C ALA A 52 0.52 -2.06 6.16
N ARG A 53 -0.77 -2.29 5.90
CA ARG A 53 -1.71 -2.83 6.90
C ARG A 53 -1.33 -4.24 7.42
N TYR A 54 -0.47 -4.96 6.71
CA TYR A 54 0.09 -6.26 7.10
C TYR A 54 1.55 -6.16 7.57
N GLY A 55 2.05 -4.95 7.85
CA GLY A 55 3.40 -4.72 8.36
C GLY A 55 4.47 -4.52 7.28
N ALA A 56 4.09 -4.34 6.01
CA ALA A 56 5.03 -4.08 4.91
C ALA A 56 6.18 -5.11 4.80
N VAL A 57 5.89 -6.37 5.12
CA VAL A 57 6.88 -7.45 5.04
C VAL A 57 7.28 -7.72 3.60
N VAL A 58 8.56 -8.02 3.37
CA VAL A 58 9.19 -8.27 2.05
C VAL A 58 9.44 -9.76 1.75
N HIS A 59 8.95 -10.62 2.63
CA HIS A 59 9.00 -12.08 2.56
C HIS A 59 7.63 -12.62 3.03
N PRO A 60 7.24 -13.87 2.72
CA PRO A 60 5.95 -14.46 3.10
C PRO A 60 5.72 -14.61 4.63
N GLY A 61 6.55 -14.01 5.48
CA GLY A 61 6.46 -14.03 6.93
C GLY A 61 6.76 -15.39 7.54
N GLY A 62 6.85 -15.43 8.88
CA GLY A 62 7.02 -16.67 9.64
C GLY A 62 5.87 -17.67 9.51
N ALA A 63 4.73 -17.28 8.91
CA ALA A 63 3.63 -18.19 8.60
C ALA A 63 3.99 -19.23 7.52
N ALA A 64 5.03 -18.97 6.72
CA ALA A 64 5.58 -19.88 5.72
C ALA A 64 6.98 -20.42 6.11
N GLU A 65 7.49 -20.09 7.30
CA GLU A 65 8.75 -20.66 7.78
C GLU A 65 8.53 -22.10 8.25
N THR A 66 9.11 -23.06 7.53
CA THR A 66 9.13 -24.49 7.87
C THR A 66 10.28 -24.87 8.81
N HIS A 67 11.04 -23.90 9.33
CA HIS A 67 12.09 -24.11 10.31
C HIS A 67 12.19 -22.90 11.26
N ASN A 68 11.78 -23.08 12.52
CA ASN A 68 12.12 -22.17 13.60
C ASN A 68 13.56 -22.48 14.04
N TYR A 69 14.45 -21.49 13.99
CA TYR A 69 15.82 -21.62 14.52
C TYR A 69 15.90 -21.46 16.06
N PHE A 70 14.75 -21.28 16.73
CA PHE A 70 14.62 -21.28 18.19
C PHE A 70 13.88 -22.54 18.63
N GLU A 71 14.62 -23.62 18.91
CA GLU A 71 14.17 -24.65 19.86
C GLU A 71 14.71 -24.27 21.24
N SER A 72 13.83 -24.19 22.24
CA SER A 72 14.18 -24.15 23.67
C SER A 72 13.55 -25.33 24.38
#